data_AF-A0A965T569-F1
#
_entry.id   AF-A0A965T569-F1
#
_cell.length_a   1.000
_cell.length_b   1.000
_cell.length_c   1.000
_cell.angle_alpha   90.00
_cell.angle_beta   90.00
_cell.angle_gamma   90.00
#
_symmetry.space_group_name_H-M   'P 1'
#
loop_
_entity.id
_entity.type
_entity.pdbx_description
1 polymer ?
#
loop_
_entity_poly.entity_id
_entity_poly.type
_entity_poly.pdbx_seq_one_letter_code
_entity_poly.pdbx_strand_id
1 'polypeptide(L)' 'MKNTILIAVDLSESSELVIKKGVELAIKMEASVILSSVIPIYVYYLQSQMSMVPMK' A
#
# COMPACT_ATOMS: atom_id res chain seq x y z
N MET A 1 -3.70 -22.97 -11.86
CA MET A 1 -3.21 -21.66 -11.41
C MET A 1 -3.03 -21.74 -9.91
N LYS A 2 -1.88 -21.34 -9.37
CA LYS A 2 -1.67 -21.31 -7.92
C LYS A 2 -2.47 -20.13 -7.35
N ASN A 3 -3.17 -20.31 -6.23
CA ASN A 3 -3.94 -19.22 -5.62
C ASN A 3 -3.00 -18.04 -5.29
N THR A 4 -3.52 -16.82 -5.34
CA THR A 4 -2.76 -15.60 -5.03
C THR A 4 -3.55 -14.74 -4.06
N ILE A 5 -2.88 -14.26 -3.01
CA ILE A 5 -3.41 -13.33 -2.03
C ILE A 5 -2.71 -11.99 -2.18
N LEU A 6 -3.50 -10.93 -2.35
CA LEU A 6 -3.02 -9.55 -2.31
C LEU A 6 -3.20 -9.00 -0.90
N ILE A 7 -2.09 -8.57 -0.28
CA ILE A 7 -2.06 -7.84 0.98
C ILE A 7 -1.73 -6.40 0.63
N ALA A 8 -2.73 -5.51 0.71
CA ALA A 8 -2.56 -4.08 0.48
C ALA A 8 -2.65 -3.34 1.83
N VAL A 9 -1.60 -2.59 2.17
CA VAL A 9 -1.44 -1.91 3.45
C VAL A 9 -0.91 -0.50 3.28
N ASP A 10 -1.13 0.36 4.26
CA ASP A 10 -0.42 1.64 4.35
C ASP A 10 0.89 1.48 5.14
N LEU A 11 1.54 2.59 5.51
CA LEU A 11 2.76 2.60 6.33
C LEU A 11 2.48 2.75 7.84
N SER A 12 1.26 2.53 8.30
CA SER A 12 0.90 2.62 9.71
C SER A 12 1.34 1.36 10.50
N GLU A 13 1.50 1.49 11.82
CA GLU A 13 1.80 0.35 12.70
C GLU A 13 0.71 -0.73 12.66
N SER A 14 -0.55 -0.34 12.42
CA SER A 14 -1.67 -1.29 12.31
C SER A 14 -1.53 -2.28 11.16
N SER A 15 -0.70 -1.96 10.15
CA SER A 15 -0.45 -2.80 8.99
C SER A 15 0.32 -4.07 9.32
N GLU A 16 1.10 -4.11 10.41
CA GLU A 16 1.81 -5.32 10.85
C GLU A 16 0.84 -6.49 11.10
N LEU A 17 -0.28 -6.22 11.79
CA LEU A 17 -1.28 -7.24 12.09
C LEU A 17 -1.97 -7.76 10.83
N VAL A 18 -2.21 -6.89 9.85
CA VAL A 18 -2.83 -7.24 8.57
C VAL A 18 -1.89 -8.12 7.75
N ILE A 19 -0.60 -7.75 7.68
CA ILE A 19 0.44 -8.56 7.01
C ILE A 19 0.50 -9.95 7.64
N LYS A 20 0.58 -10.04 8.96
CA LYS A 20 0.67 -11.32 9.68
C LYS A 20 -0.51 -12.23 9.36
N LYS A 21 -1.75 -11.72 9.47
CA LYS A 21 -2.96 -12.50 9.16
C LYS A 21 -3.04 -12.91 7.69
N GLY A 22 -2.64 -12.03 6.78
CA GLY A 22 -2.63 -12.31 5.34
C GLY A 22 -1.61 -13.40 4.97
N VAL A 23 -0.43 -13.38 5.59
CA VAL A 23 0.60 -14.43 5.41
C VAL A 23 0.14 -15.75 6.00
N GLU A 24 -0.44 -15.76 7.20
CA GLU A 24 -1.00 -16.98 7.81
C GLU A 24 -2.09 -17.61 6.92
N LEU A 25 -2.93 -16.79 6.29
CA LEU A 25 -3.93 -17.26 5.33
C LEU A 25 -3.28 -17.84 4.07
N ALA A 26 -2.26 -17.18 3.53
CA ALA A 26 -1.55 -17.63 2.33
C ALA A 26 -0.88 -18.99 2.52
N ILE A 27 -0.29 -19.22 3.70
CA ILE A 27 0.30 -20.51 4.07
C ILE A 27 -0.77 -21.60 4.07
N LYS A 28 -1.93 -21.36 4.71
CA LYS A 28 -3.04 -22.33 4.77
C LYS A 28 -3.64 -22.66 3.39
N MET A 29 -3.55 -21.71 2.45
CA MET A 29 -4.09 -21.85 1.10
C MET A 29 -3.06 -22.33 0.07
N GLU A 30 -1.81 -22.57 0.49
CA GLU A 30 -0.66 -22.80 -0.41
C GLU A 30 -0.57 -21.74 -1.53
N ALA A 31 -0.91 -20.51 -1.18
CA ALA A 31 -1.03 -19.40 -2.11
C ALA A 31 0.27 -18.58 -2.19
N SER A 32 0.47 -17.96 -3.35
CA SER A 32 1.45 -16.90 -3.54
C SER A 32 0.97 -15.60 -2.88
N VAL A 33 1.90 -14.79 -2.37
CA VAL A 33 1.60 -13.50 -1.73
C VAL A 33 2.12 -12.37 -2.60
N ILE A 34 1.27 -11.37 -2.84
CA ILE A 34 1.67 -10.05 -3.32
C ILE A 34 1.47 -9.09 -2.15
N LEU A 35 2.56 -8.48 -1.69
CA LEU A 35 2.52 -7.43 -0.67
C LEU A 35 2.67 -6.07 -1.36
N SER A 36 1.72 -5.17 -1.13
CA SER A 36 1.70 -3.84 -1.74
C SER A 36 1.49 -2.77 -0.66
N SER A 37 2.31 -1.72 -0.72
CA SER A 37 2.12 -0.54 0.11
C SER A 37 1.43 0.57 -0.69
N VAL A 38 0.37 1.15 -0.12
CA VAL A 38 -0.36 2.28 -0.68
C VAL A 38 0.05 3.53 0.07
N ILE A 39 0.76 4.43 -0.62
CA ILE A 39 1.19 5.72 -0.07
C ILE A 39 0.30 6.80 -0.70
N PRO A 40 -0.64 7.41 0.06
CA PRO A 40 -1.43 8.50 -0.47
C PRO A 40 -0.53 9.73 -0.67
N ILE A 41 -0.30 10.11 -1.92
CA ILE A 41 0.33 11.39 -2.25
C ILE A 41 -0.77 12.45 -2.27
N TYR A 42 -0.85 13.26 -1.23
CA TYR A 42 -1.77 14.40 -1.21
C TYR A 42 -1.30 15.44 -2.25
N VAL A 43 -2.03 15.51 -3.37
CA VAL A 43 -1.78 16.46 -4.48
C VAL A 43 -1.83 17.92 -4.00
N TYR A 44 -2.45 18.22 -2.86
CA TYR A 44 -2.48 19.56 -2.26
C TYR A 44 -1.09 20.16 -1.99
N TYR A 45 -0.09 19.34 -1.65
CA TYR A 45 1.28 19.82 -1.46
C TYR A 45 1.96 20.20 -2.79
N LEU A 46 1.62 19.49 -3.87
CA LEU A 46 2.10 19.83 -5.21
C LEU A 46 1.41 21.09 -5.74
N GLN A 47 0.11 21.25 -5.50
CA GLN A 47 -0.65 22.41 -5.98
C GLN A 47 -0.23 23.71 -5.29
N SER A 48 0.07 23.70 -3.99
CA SER A 48 0.59 24.89 -3.30
C SER A 48 1.98 25.29 -3.80
N GLN A 49 2.88 24.33 -4.04
CA GLN A 49 4.21 24.58 -4.62
C GLN A 49 4.14 25.04 -6.08
N MET A 50 3.20 24.51 -6.87
CA MET A 50 2.97 24.97 -8.25
C MET A 50 2.36 26.38 -8.32
N SER A 51 1.56 26.79 -7.34
CA SER A 51 1.03 28.16 -7.25
C SER A 51 2.08 29.22 -6.90
N MET A 52 3.25 28.81 -6.39
CA MET A 52 4.38 29.69 -6.09
C MET A 52 5.39 29.82 -7.23
N VAL A 53 5.22 29.06 -8.32
CA VAL A 53 6.01 29.28 -9.54
C VAL A 53 5.44 30.55 -10.20
N PRO A 54 6.22 31.64 -10.31
CA PRO A 54 5.73 32.82 -11.02
C PRO A 54 5.42 32.40 -12.45
N MET A 55 4.15 32.52 -12.85
CA MET A 55 3.78 32.43 -14.25
C MET A 55 4.50 33.57 -14.97
N LYS A 56 5.53 33.22 -15.74
CA LYS A 56 6.13 34.12 -16.73
C LYS A 56 5.14 34.43 -17.83
#